data_AF-A0A923QI17-F1
#
_entry.id   AF-A0A923QI17-F1
#
_cell.length_a   1.000
_cell.length_b   1.000
_cell.length_c   1.000
_cell.angle_alpha   90.00
_cell.angle_beta   90.00
_cell.angle_gamma   90.00
#
_symmetry.space_group_name_H-M   'P 1'
#
loop_
_entity.id
_entity.type
_entity.pdbx_description
1 polymer ?
#
loop_
_entity_poly.entity_id
_entity_poly.type
_entity_poly.pdbx_seq_one_letter_code
_entity_poly.pdbx_strand_id
1 'polypeptide(L)'
;RAVADKRLQLHGGADLHATIAALKELPGIGDWTAQYIAMRALRWPDAFPAGDVALHKALGVQDGKHPAREAEAASQAWKPWRSYAVIRAWHSLPTPGAKPAKTSTRIKETSS
;
A
#
# COMPACT_ATOMS: atom_id res chain seq x y z
N ARG A 1 0.05 -22.08 -15.27
CA ARG A 1 -0.53 -22.27 -16.62
C ARG A 1 -1.74 -21.36 -16.92
N ALA A 2 -2.02 -20.28 -16.16
CA ALA A 2 -3.26 -19.49 -16.33
C ALA A 2 -3.17 -18.35 -17.37
N VAL A 3 -2.01 -17.70 -17.51
CA VAL A 3 -1.80 -16.59 -18.47
C VAL A 3 -1.76 -17.11 -19.92
N ALA A 4 -1.25 -18.33 -20.11
CA ALA A 4 -1.18 -18.97 -21.43
C ALA A 4 -2.56 -19.34 -21.99
N ASP A 5 -3.55 -19.56 -21.12
CA ASP A 5 -4.91 -19.97 -21.50
C ASP A 5 -5.86 -18.78 -21.79
N LYS A 6 -5.35 -17.54 -21.86
CA LYS A 6 -6.14 -16.30 -22.06
C LYS A 6 -7.25 -16.04 -21.03
N ARG A 7 -7.27 -16.75 -19.89
CA ARG A 7 -8.29 -16.54 -18.83
C ARG A 7 -8.03 -15.31 -17.96
N LEU A 8 -6.83 -14.73 -18.00
CA LEU A 8 -6.45 -13.59 -17.17
C LEU A 8 -6.10 -12.40 -18.07
N GLN A 9 -7.00 -11.43 -18.17
CA GLN A 9 -6.79 -10.20 -18.90
C GLN A 9 -6.09 -9.19 -17.99
N LEU A 10 -4.77 -9.04 -18.14
CA LEU A 10 -3.95 -8.11 -17.36
C LEU A 10 -3.82 -6.75 -18.06
N HIS A 11 -4.95 -6.12 -18.42
CA HIS A 11 -4.97 -4.77 -18.98
C HIS A 11 -5.95 -3.90 -18.22
N GLY A 12 -5.72 -2.59 -18.17
CA GLY A 12 -6.48 -1.62 -17.36
C GLY A 12 -7.96 -1.42 -17.71
N GLY A 13 -8.53 -2.29 -18.56
CA GLY A 13 -9.95 -2.33 -18.93
C GLY A 13 -10.61 -3.69 -18.69
N ALA A 14 -9.93 -4.63 -18.04
CA ALA A 14 -10.51 -5.91 -17.64
C ALA A 14 -11.44 -5.74 -16.43
N ASP A 15 -12.48 -6.58 -16.31
CA ASP A 15 -13.31 -6.59 -15.10
C ASP A 15 -12.44 -6.96 -13.90
N LEU A 16 -12.26 -5.96 -13.05
CA LEU A 16 -11.36 -6.02 -11.92
C LEU A 16 -11.85 -7.01 -10.87
N HIS A 17 -13.16 -7.07 -10.63
CA HIS A 17 -13.72 -7.99 -9.65
C HIS A 17 -13.49 -9.44 -10.09
N ALA A 18 -13.74 -9.77 -11.37
CA ALA A 18 -13.39 -11.06 -11.93
C ALA A 18 -11.87 -11.35 -11.87
N THR A 19 -11.03 -10.35 -12.13
CA THR A 19 -9.57 -10.55 -12.11
C THR A 19 -9.05 -10.80 -10.70
N ILE A 20 -9.52 -10.06 -9.70
CA ILE A 20 -9.17 -10.27 -8.28
C ILE A 20 -9.70 -11.62 -7.81
N ALA A 21 -10.92 -12.00 -8.18
CA ALA A 21 -11.47 -13.32 -7.85
C ALA A 21 -10.63 -14.45 -8.44
N ALA A 22 -10.28 -14.37 -9.73
CA ALA A 22 -9.43 -15.35 -10.40
C ALA A 22 -8.02 -15.42 -9.81
N LEU A 23 -7.47 -14.30 -9.34
CA LEU A 23 -6.20 -14.28 -8.63
C LEU A 23 -6.30 -15.00 -7.28
N LYS A 24 -7.38 -14.78 -6.52
CA LYS A 24 -7.60 -15.42 -5.21
C LYS A 24 -7.84 -16.93 -5.30
N GLU A 25 -8.27 -17.44 -6.45
CA GLU A 25 -8.41 -18.88 -6.68
C GLU A 25 -7.07 -19.61 -6.85
N LEU A 26 -5.97 -18.87 -7.08
CA LEU A 26 -4.66 -19.48 -7.24
C LEU A 26 -4.06 -19.83 -5.86
N PRO A 27 -3.54 -21.06 -5.67
CA PRO A 27 -2.93 -21.47 -4.41
C PRO A 27 -1.72 -20.58 -4.09
N GLY A 28 -1.75 -19.95 -2.91
CA GLY A 28 -0.70 -19.05 -2.44
C GLY A 28 -0.95 -17.55 -2.69
N ILE A 29 -2.05 -17.17 -3.35
CA ILE A 29 -2.44 -15.76 -3.52
C ILE A 29 -3.49 -15.37 -2.48
N GLY A 30 -3.07 -14.59 -1.48
CA GLY A 30 -3.98 -13.97 -0.51
C GLY A 30 -4.51 -12.60 -0.97
N ASP A 31 -5.44 -12.03 -0.20
CA ASP A 31 -6.06 -10.72 -0.48
C ASP A 31 -5.04 -9.60 -0.68
N TRP A 32 -3.99 -9.58 0.14
CA TRP A 32 -2.91 -8.60 0.02
C TRP A 32 -2.20 -8.69 -1.34
N THR A 33 -1.83 -9.91 -1.76
CA THR A 33 -1.14 -10.14 -3.03
C THR A 33 -2.04 -9.80 -4.22
N ALA A 34 -3.32 -10.16 -4.16
CA ALA A 34 -4.28 -9.82 -5.22
C ALA A 34 -4.42 -8.30 -5.39
N GLN A 35 -4.55 -7.55 -4.29
CA GLN A 35 -4.61 -6.08 -4.32
C GLN A 35 -3.29 -5.44 -4.79
N TYR A 36 -2.16 -6.01 -4.39
CA TYR A 36 -0.84 -5.58 -4.86
C TYR A 36 -0.70 -5.74 -6.38
N ILE A 37 -1.14 -6.89 -6.93
CA ILE A 37 -1.16 -7.14 -8.37
C ILE A 37 -2.12 -6.16 -9.06
N ALA A 38 -3.31 -5.92 -8.50
CA ALA A 38 -4.25 -4.95 -9.05
C ALA A 38 -3.64 -3.53 -9.13
N MET A 39 -2.88 -3.14 -8.11
CA MET A 39 -2.19 -1.85 -8.10
C MET A 39 -1.04 -1.77 -9.11
N ARG A 40 -0.14 -2.78 -9.15
CA ARG A 40 1.12 -2.71 -9.92
C ARG A 40 1.00 -3.22 -11.35
N ALA A 41 0.25 -4.31 -11.56
CA ALA A 41 0.09 -4.93 -12.87
C ALA A 41 -1.11 -4.35 -13.64
N LEU A 42 -2.26 -4.17 -12.97
CA LEU A 42 -3.48 -3.65 -13.61
C LEU A 42 -3.55 -2.11 -13.60
N ARG A 43 -2.65 -1.44 -12.87
CA ARG A 43 -2.62 0.03 -12.70
C ARG A 43 -3.95 0.59 -12.20
N TRP A 44 -4.65 -0.18 -11.37
CA TRP A 44 -5.95 0.24 -10.85
C TRP A 44 -5.76 1.33 -9.78
N PRO A 45 -6.33 2.54 -9.92
CA PRO A 45 -6.08 3.66 -9.01
C PRO A 45 -6.73 3.49 -7.62
N ASP A 46 -7.71 2.60 -7.49
CA ASP A 46 -8.46 2.37 -6.25
C ASP A 46 -8.06 1.07 -5.53
N ALA A 47 -7.00 0.40 -6.00
CA ALA A 47 -6.45 -0.79 -5.36
C ALA A 47 -5.86 -0.46 -3.99
N PHE A 48 -6.15 -1.29 -3.00
CA PHE A 48 -5.74 -1.02 -1.63
C PHE A 48 -5.34 -2.32 -0.90
N PRO A 49 -4.04 -2.58 -0.70
CA PRO A 49 -3.56 -3.71 0.09
C PRO A 49 -3.69 -3.40 1.58
N ALA A 50 -4.90 -3.57 2.13
CA ALA A 50 -5.22 -3.21 3.51
C ALA A 50 -4.31 -3.88 4.57
N GLY A 51 -3.73 -5.05 4.29
CA GLY A 51 -2.82 -5.75 5.20
C GLY A 51 -1.35 -5.27 5.17
N ASP A 52 -1.03 -4.17 4.48
CA ASP A 52 0.34 -3.70 4.34
C ASP A 52 0.90 -3.12 5.65
N VAL A 53 1.96 -3.72 6.19
CA VAL A 53 2.58 -3.30 7.47
C VAL A 53 3.17 -1.90 7.38
N ALA A 54 3.76 -1.57 6.23
CA ALA A 54 4.31 -0.26 5.94
C ALA A 54 3.21 0.82 5.97
N LEU A 55 2.06 0.51 5.37
CA LEU A 55 0.87 1.35 5.42
C LEU A 55 0.29 1.48 6.83
N HIS A 56 0.18 0.39 7.59
CA HIS A 56 -0.26 0.44 8.98
C HIS A 56 0.59 1.39 9.82
N LYS A 57 1.91 1.38 9.58
CA LYS A 57 2.85 2.27 10.25
C LYS A 57 2.70 3.72 9.82
N ALA A 58 2.53 3.98 8.53
CA ALA A 58 2.28 5.33 8.02
C ALA A 58 0.95 5.91 8.53
N LEU A 59 -0.05 5.05 8.75
CA LEU A 59 -1.36 5.41 9.29
C LEU A 59 -1.42 5.44 10.83
N GLY A 60 -0.41 4.89 11.51
CA GLY A 60 -0.40 4.78 12.97
C GLY A 60 -1.40 3.77 13.54
N VAL A 61 -1.86 2.81 12.73
CA VAL A 61 -2.88 1.80 13.12
C VAL A 61 -2.28 0.42 13.46
N GLN A 62 -0.95 0.28 13.39
CA GLN A 62 -0.23 -1.00 13.56
C GLN A 62 -0.48 -1.69 14.91
N ASP A 63 -0.76 -0.92 15.96
CA ASP A 63 -0.96 -1.39 17.33
C ASP A 63 -2.45 -1.68 17.63
N GLY A 64 -3.32 -1.46 16.63
CA GLY A 64 -4.74 -1.75 16.71
C GLY A 64 -5.03 -3.26 16.75
N LYS A 65 -6.22 -3.62 17.26
CA LYS A 65 -6.66 -5.02 17.33
C LYS A 65 -6.88 -5.62 15.94
N HIS A 66 -7.26 -4.80 14.97
CA HIS A 66 -7.49 -5.19 13.58
C HIS A 66 -6.95 -4.12 12.62
N PRO A 67 -5.62 -4.03 12.46
CA PRO A 67 -4.97 -2.92 11.76
C PRO A 67 -5.42 -2.79 10.30
N ALA A 68 -5.66 -3.91 9.61
CA ALA A 68 -6.15 -3.91 8.23
C ALA A 68 -7.55 -3.33 8.08
N ARG A 69 -8.44 -3.57 9.06
CA ARG A 69 -9.81 -3.02 9.05
C ARG A 69 -9.80 -1.52 9.31
N GLU A 70 -8.94 -1.08 10.22
CA GLU A 70 -8.75 0.34 10.54
C GLU A 70 -8.14 1.09 9.33
N ALA A 71 -7.16 0.48 8.66
CA ALA A 71 -6.60 1.02 7.43
C ALA A 71 -7.64 1.10 6.30
N GLU A 72 -8.49 0.08 6.14
CA GLU A 72 -9.58 0.10 5.16
C GLU A 72 -10.61 1.21 5.47
N ALA A 73 -10.92 1.45 6.74
CA ALA A 73 -11.81 2.53 7.15
C ALA A 73 -11.19 3.91 6.87
N ALA A 74 -9.91 4.10 7.19
CA ALA A 74 -9.18 5.34 6.92
C ALA A 74 -9.06 5.62 5.40
N SER A 75 -8.91 4.57 4.59
CA SER A 75 -8.71 4.70 3.14
C SER A 75 -9.96 5.15 2.38
N GLN A 76 -11.16 5.04 2.97
CA GLN A 76 -12.41 5.46 2.32
C GLN A 76 -12.37 6.94 1.89
N ALA A 77 -11.65 7.79 2.65
CA ALA A 77 -11.49 9.21 2.34
C ALA A 77 -10.68 9.49 1.06
N TRP A 78 -9.95 8.49 0.55
CA TRP A 78 -9.09 8.62 -0.62
C TRP A 78 -9.67 7.97 -1.87
N LYS A 79 -10.90 7.45 -1.83
CA LYS A 79 -11.57 6.94 -3.02
C LYS A 79 -11.78 8.07 -4.05
N PRO A 80 -11.59 7.81 -5.36
CA PRO A 80 -11.22 6.54 -6.00
C PRO A 80 -9.70 6.39 -6.27
N TRP A 81 -8.84 7.08 -5.51
CA TRP A 81 -7.38 7.18 -5.73
C TRP A 81 -6.56 6.53 -4.61
N ARG A 82 -7.10 5.50 -3.95
CA ARG A 82 -6.47 4.85 -2.78
C ARG A 82 -5.06 4.33 -3.05
N SER A 83 -4.77 3.85 -4.26
CA SER A 83 -3.43 3.37 -4.62
C SER A 83 -2.36 4.46 -4.55
N TYR A 84 -2.72 5.72 -4.86
CA TYR A 84 -1.79 6.84 -4.76
C TYR A 84 -1.45 7.16 -3.31
N ALA A 85 -2.42 7.05 -2.41
CA ALA A 85 -2.18 7.23 -0.99
C ALA A 85 -1.22 6.16 -0.44
N VAL A 86 -1.36 4.91 -0.90
CA VAL A 86 -0.45 3.81 -0.53
C VAL A 86 0.97 4.07 -1.04
N ILE A 87 1.12 4.47 -2.31
CA ILE A 87 2.43 4.81 -2.87
C ILE A 87 3.07 5.97 -2.09
N ARG A 88 2.29 7.00 -1.75
CA ARG A 88 2.77 8.13 -0.92
C ARG A 88 3.19 7.67 0.48
N ALA A 89 2.42 6.77 1.10
CA ALA A 89 2.76 6.20 2.40
C ALA A 89 4.11 5.46 2.35
N TRP A 90 4.36 4.66 1.31
CA TRP A 90 5.64 3.99 1.12
C TRP A 90 6.82 4.94 0.96
N HIS A 91 6.65 6.05 0.24
CA HIS A 91 7.67 7.09 0.11
C HIS A 91 7.89 7.90 1.40
N SER A 92 6.92 7.91 2.32
CA SER A 92 7.00 8.65 3.58
C SER A 92 7.65 7.83 4.69
N LEU A 93 7.87 6.54 4.49
CA LEU A 93 8.54 5.69 5.46
C LEU A 93 10.03 6.00 5.50
N PRO A 94 10.63 6.19 6.69
CA PRO A 94 12.06 6.38 6.81
C PRO A 94 12.77 5.14 6.26
N THR A 95 13.72 5.37 5.35
CA THR A 95 14.57 4.31 4.81
C THR A 95 15.28 3.60 5.97
N PRO A 96 15.15 2.27 6.12
CA PRO A 96 15.88 1.54 7.14
C PRO A 96 17.39 1.76 6.93
N GLY A 97 18.05 2.44 7.87
CA GLY A 97 19.47 2.77 7.79
C GLY A 97 19.81 4.22 7.42
N ALA A 98 18.84 5.09 7.14
CA ALA A 98 19.10 6.52 7.04
C ALA A 98 19.46 7.06 8.44
N LYS A 99 20.76 7.31 8.68
CA LYS A 99 21.23 8.00 9.88
C LYS A 99 20.46 9.32 10.01
N PRO A 100 19.88 9.64 11.18
CA PRO A 100 19.26 10.94 11.38
C PRO A 100 20.33 12.01 11.13
N ALA A 101 20.09 12.88 10.15
CA ALA A 101 20.92 14.04 9.92
C ALA A 101 20.91 14.85 11.22
N LYS A 102 22.08 14.96 11.85
CA LYS A 102 22.25 15.70 13.10
C LYS A 102 21.88 17.15 12.82
N THR A 103 20.69 17.57 13.26
CA THR A 103 20.35 18.99 13.35
C THR A 103 21.34 19.60 14.32
N SER A 104 22.31 20.34 13.76
CA SER A 104 23.28 21.10 14.53
C SER A 104 22.53 22.22 15.23
N THR A 105 22.16 21.98 16.49
CA THR A 105 21.75 23.01 17.42
C THR A 105 22.96 23.92 17.63
N ARG A 106 23.04 25.02 16.87
CA ARG A 106 23.95 26.11 17.18
C ARG A 106 23.36 26.86 18.37
N ILE A 107 23.70 26.39 19.57
CA ILE A 107 23.65 27.20 20.78
C ILE A 107 24.79 28.21 20.63
N LYS A 108 24.45 29.48 20.46
CA LYS A 108 25.36 30.57 20.86
C LYS A 108 24.64 31.35 21.94
N GLU A 109 24.83 30.89 23.17
CA GLU A 109 24.99 31.79 24.30
C GLU A 109 26.19 32.70 23.99
N THR A 110 25.97 34.02 24.03
CA THR A 110 27.01 34.96 24.47
C THR A 110 26.31 36.11 25.18
N SER A 111 26.48 36.09 26.49
CA SER A 111 26.43 37.19 27.45
C SER A 111 26.87 38.54 26.85
N SER A 112 26.12 39.62 27.13
CA SER A 112 26.64 40.79 27.86
C SER A 112 25.53 41.77 28.23
#